data_AF-A0A0F9J1Q0-F1
#
_entry.id   AF-A0A0F9J1Q0-F1
#
_cell.length_a   1.000
_cell.length_b   1.000
_cell.length_c   1.000
_cell.angle_alpha   90.00
_cell.angle_beta   90.00
_cell.angle_gamma   90.00
#
_symmetry.space_group_name_H-M   'P 1'
#
loop_
_entity.id
_entity.type
_entity.pdbx_description
1 polymer ?
#
loop_
_entity_poly.entity_id
_entity_poly.type
_entity_poly.pdbx_seq_one_letter_code
_entity_poly.pdbx_strand_id
1 'polypeptide(L)' 'MSDFDCVVQEQAEEFARARYGCRLELLRDEIQTELCSEAADYICENTIGEE' A
#
# COMPACT_ATOMS: atom_id res chain seq x y z
N MET A 1 -14.01 9.57 2.86
CA MET A 1 -12.60 9.47 3.30
C MET A 1 -12.25 8.06 3.78
N SER A 2 -13.08 7.03 3.53
CA SER A 2 -12.77 5.66 3.97
C SER A 2 -12.31 4.73 2.84
N ASP A 3 -12.61 5.09 1.58
CA ASP A 3 -12.26 4.24 0.43
C ASP A 3 -10.78 4.32 0.08
N PHE A 4 -10.19 5.52 0.14
CA PHE A 4 -8.77 5.71 -0.19
C PHE A 4 -7.84 4.97 0.76
N ASP A 5 -8.07 5.08 2.08
CA ASP A 5 -7.27 4.35 3.08
C ASP A 5 -7.41 2.83 2.93
N CYS A 6 -8.59 2.34 2.53
CA CYS A 6 -8.82 0.92 2.26
C CYS A 6 -8.00 0.43 1.06
N VAL A 7 -8.04 1.17 -0.06
CA VAL A 7 -7.29 0.81 -1.27
C VAL A 7 -5.78 0.88 -1.03
N VAL A 8 -5.31 1.87 -0.28
CA VAL A 8 -3.90 1.96 0.13
C VAL A 8 -3.50 0.75 0.97
N GLN A 9 -4.33 0.35 1.92
CA GLN A 9 -4.04 -0.79 2.79
C GLN A 9 -4.04 -2.12 2.01
N GLU A 10 -4.95 -2.30 1.06
CA GLU A 10 -4.97 -3.46 0.16
C GLU A 10 -3.72 -3.52 -0.71
N GLN A 11 -3.30 -2.39 -1.27
CA GLN A 11 -2.10 -2.34 -2.10
C GLN A 11 -0.81 -2.56 -1.29
N ALA A 12 -0.74 -2.02 -0.07
CA ALA A 12 0.37 -2.25 0.85
C ALA A 12 0.47 -3.74 1.26
N GLU A 13 -0.65 -4.43 1.43
CA GLU A 13 -0.70 -5.88 1.68
C GLU A 13 -0.17 -6.69 0.47
N GLU A 14 -0.48 -6.28 -0.76
CA GLU A 14 0.12 -6.89 -1.95
C GLU A 14 1.64 -6.69 -1.99
N PHE A 15 2.13 -5.47 -1.69
CA PHE A 15 3.56 -5.21 -1.63
C PHE A 15 4.26 -6.01 -0.54
N ALA A 16 3.64 -6.14 0.63
CA ALA A 16 4.14 -6.96 1.73
C ALA A 16 4.31 -8.43 1.29
N ARG A 17 3.30 -9.00 0.62
CA ARG A 17 3.36 -10.36 0.09
C ARG A 17 4.41 -10.51 -1.00
N ALA A 18 4.51 -9.56 -1.93
CA ALA A 18 5.46 -9.63 -3.03
C ALA A 18 6.92 -9.50 -2.58
N ARG A 19 7.22 -8.59 -1.64
CA ARG A 19 8.59 -8.31 -1.19
C ARG A 19 9.05 -9.22 -0.07
N TYR A 20 8.17 -9.53 0.89
CA TYR A 20 8.55 -10.23 2.12
C TYR A 20 7.92 -11.62 2.24
N GLY A 21 6.96 -11.97 1.37
CA GLY A 21 6.29 -13.27 1.41
C GLY A 21 5.37 -13.45 2.62
N CYS A 22 5.00 -12.36 3.30
CA CYS A 22 4.17 -12.38 4.50
C CYS A 22 3.11 -11.27 4.45
N ARG A 23 2.23 -11.24 5.46
CA ARG A 23 1.23 -10.18 5.62
C ARG A 23 1.84 -8.92 6.20
N LEU A 24 1.31 -7.77 5.82
CA LEU A 24 1.69 -6.45 6.28
C LEU A 24 1.65 -6.35 7.81
N GLU A 25 0.62 -6.90 8.45
CA GLU A 25 0.46 -6.91 9.92
C GLU A 25 1.61 -7.62 10.67
N LEU A 26 2.36 -8.50 9.99
CA LEU A 26 3.49 -9.23 10.56
C LEU A 26 4.83 -8.49 10.40
N LEU A 27 4.84 -7.41 9.62
CA LEU A 27 6.02 -6.56 9.42
C LEU A 27 6.17 -5.57 10.57
N ARG A 28 7.34 -4.97 10.70
CA ARG A 28 7.58 -3.91 11.67
C ARG A 28 6.84 -2.64 11.25
N ASP A 29 6.40 -1.82 12.22
CA ASP A 29 5.68 -0.57 11.96
C ASP A 29 6.38 0.35 10.93
N GLU A 30 7.72 0.40 10.97
CA GLU A 30 8.52 1.17 10.01
C GLU A 30 8.30 0.70 8.57
N ILE A 31 8.31 -0.63 8.36
CA ILE A 31 8.10 -1.24 7.04
C ILE A 31 6.63 -1.10 6.63
N GLN A 32 5.70 -1.26 7.58
CA GLN A 32 4.28 -1.06 7.29
C GLN A 32 4.00 0.37 6.81
N THR A 33 4.60 1.36 7.48
CA THR A 33 4.46 2.78 7.11
C THR A 33 5.07 3.06 5.75
N GLU A 34 6.25 2.52 5.47
CA GLU A 34 6.92 2.67 4.17
C GLU A 34 6.07 2.08 3.03
N LEU A 35 5.54 0.86 3.21
CA LEU A 35 4.69 0.21 2.22
C LEU A 35 3.36 0.94 2.02
N CYS A 36 2.75 1.47 3.08
CA CYS A 36 1.55 2.30 2.95
C CYS A 36 1.81 3.61 2.21
N SER A 37 2.95 4.26 2.43
CA SER A 37 3.33 5.46 1.68
C SER A 37 3.54 5.13 0.19
N GLU A 38 4.27 4.07 -0.10
CA GLU A 38 4.52 3.62 -1.47
C GLU A 38 3.22 3.21 -2.18
N ALA A 39 2.31 2.53 -1.47
CA ALA A 39 0.98 2.19 -1.97
C ALA A 39 0.16 3.44 -2.30
N ALA A 40 0.18 4.45 -1.44
CA ALA A 40 -0.51 5.71 -1.69
C ALA A 40 0.06 6.44 -2.91
N ASP A 41 1.39 6.51 -3.05
CA ASP A 41 2.05 7.10 -4.20
C ASP A 41 1.67 6.36 -5.49
N TYR A 42 1.75 5.02 -5.48
CA TYR A 42 1.37 4.18 -6.62
C TYR A 42 -0.08 4.43 -7.05
N ILE A 43 -1.02 4.48 -6.11
CA ILE A 43 -2.43 4.74 -6.41
C ILE A 43 -2.60 6.14 -7.00
N CYS A 44 -1.98 7.16 -6.42
CA CYS A 44 -2.05 8.54 -6.92
C CYS A 44 -1.49 8.67 -8.34
N GLU A 45 -0.35 8.04 -8.62
CA GLU A 45 0.26 8.05 -9.96
C GLU A 45 -0.61 7.33 -11.00
N ASN A 46 -1.27 6.23 -10.62
CA ASN A 46 -2.13 5.48 -11.53
C ASN A 46 -3.53 6.09 -11.70
N THR A 47 -4.06 6.84 -10.72
CA THR A 47 -5.37 7.53 -10.84
C THR A 47 -5.30 8.83 -11.64
N ILE A 48 -4.14 9.47 -11.74
CA ILE A 48 -3.95 10.68 -12.58
C ILE A 48 -3.90 10.33 -14.09
N GLY A 49 -3.85 9.04 -14.46
CA GLY A 49 -3.82 8.58 -15.85
C GLY A 49 -5.18 8.37 -16.54
N GLU A 50 -6.31 8.55 -15.83
CA GLU A 50 -7.66 8.43 -16.40
C GLU A 50 -8.22 9.82 -16.77
N GLU A 51 -7.69 10.44 -17.84
CA GLU A 51 -8.34 11.55 -18.56
C GLU A 51 -8.68 11.17 -20.01
#